data_AF-A0A918GKJ3-F1
#
_entry.id   AF-A0A918GKJ3-F1
#
_cell.length_a   1.000
_cell.length_b   1.000
_cell.length_c   1.000
_cell.angle_alpha   90.00
_cell.angle_beta   90.00
_cell.angle_gamma   90.00
#
_symmetry.space_group_name_H-M   'P 1'
#
loop_
_entity.id
_entity.type
_entity.pdbx_description
1 polymer ?
#
loop_
_entity_poly.entity_id
_entity_poly.type
_entity_poly.pdbx_seq_one_letter_code
_entity_poly.pdbx_strand_id
1 'polypeptide(L)'
;MFEPILANYTPDGDDWTVEVTAAGESRTATAPGLIAARDAADQLVEELVPGDDVRTVVHTLEGDAYQFTSAYLAARLGRPDADPEPAAGPKPADPAPRPRAAAPVREAATGS
;
A
#
# COMPACT_ATOMS: atom_id res chain seq x y z
N MET A 1 12.38 10.08 -14.95
CA MET A 1 11.66 8.87 -14.52
C MET A 1 10.27 9.33 -14.11
N PHE A 2 9.21 8.77 -14.69
CA PHE A 2 7.85 9.12 -14.29
C PHE A 2 7.52 8.34 -13.01
N GLU A 3 6.94 9.03 -12.03
CA GLU A 3 6.38 8.38 -10.85
C GLU A 3 5.13 7.61 -11.27
N PRO A 4 5.00 6.32 -10.90
CA PRO A 4 3.83 5.54 -11.26
C PRO A 4 2.58 6.05 -10.55
N ILE A 5 1.43 5.88 -11.19
CA ILE A 5 0.15 6.10 -10.54
C ILE A 5 -0.14 4.87 -9.68
N LEU A 6 -0.51 5.08 -8.42
CA LEU A 6 -0.86 4.01 -7.49
C LEU A 6 -2.37 3.98 -7.28
N ALA A 7 -3.01 2.84 -7.46
CA ALA A 7 -4.40 2.62 -7.13
C ALA A 7 -4.47 1.57 -6.00
N ASN A 8 -4.74 2.01 -4.78
CA ASN A 8 -4.83 1.16 -3.60
C ASN A 8 -6.28 0.85 -3.23
N TYR A 9 -6.58 -0.42 -3.01
CA TYR A 9 -7.91 -0.94 -2.74
C TYR A 9 -8.01 -1.42 -1.30
N THR A 10 -9.11 -1.09 -0.64
CA THR A 10 -9.45 -1.51 0.72
C THR A 10 -10.86 -2.09 0.72
N PRO A 11 -11.06 -3.36 1.12
CA PRO A 11 -12.39 -3.93 1.32
C PRO A 11 -13.14 -3.21 2.45
N ASP A 12 -14.43 -2.92 2.25
CA ASP A 12 -15.34 -2.34 3.24
C ASP A 12 -16.68 -3.10 3.22
N GLY A 13 -16.68 -4.30 3.82
CA GLY A 13 -17.83 -5.21 3.74
C GLY A 13 -18.04 -5.73 2.32
N ASP A 14 -19.23 -5.47 1.76
CA ASP A 14 -19.56 -5.80 0.36
C ASP A 14 -19.09 -4.73 -0.63
N ASP A 15 -18.69 -3.56 -0.12
CA ASP A 15 -18.19 -2.43 -0.89
C ASP A 15 -16.65 -2.39 -0.88
N TRP A 16 -16.11 -1.62 -1.82
CA TRP A 16 -14.68 -1.45 -2.01
C TRP A 16 -14.35 0.02 -2.12
N THR A 17 -13.39 0.46 -1.31
CA THR A 17 -12.80 1.79 -1.42
C THR A 17 -11.54 1.70 -2.27
N VAL A 18 -11.41 2.59 -3.26
CA VAL A 18 -10.19 2.75 -4.05
C VAL A 18 -9.65 4.16 -3.89
N GLU A 19 -8.37 4.26 -3.54
CA GLU A 19 -7.59 5.51 -3.51
C GLU A 19 -6.59 5.50 -4.67
N VAL A 20 -6.66 6.50 -5.55
CA VAL A 20 -5.69 6.69 -6.63
C VAL A 20 -4.80 7.87 -6.28
N THR A 21 -3.49 7.67 -6.33
CA THR A 21 -2.46 8.67 -6.04
C THR A 21 -1.57 8.89 -7.26
N ALA A 22 -1.42 10.14 -7.69
CA ALA A 22 -0.55 10.56 -8.78
C ALA A 22 0.11 11.90 -8.45
N ALA A 23 1.43 12.00 -8.61
CA ALA A 23 2.19 13.25 -8.43
C ALA A 23 1.91 14.00 -7.09
N GLY A 24 1.63 13.27 -6.02
CA GLY A 24 1.32 13.82 -4.70
C GLY A 24 -0.13 14.26 -4.48
N GLU A 25 -1.02 14.06 -5.45
CA GLU A 25 -2.47 14.24 -5.32
C GLU A 25 -3.17 12.88 -5.21
N SER A 26 -4.18 12.79 -4.34
CA SER A 26 -4.98 11.57 -4.16
C SER A 26 -6.47 11.85 -4.41
N ARG A 27 -7.17 10.87 -5.00
CA ARG A 27 -8.63 10.83 -5.10
C ARG A 27 -9.14 9.49 -4.61
N THR A 28 -10.36 9.46 -4.10
CA THR A 28 -10.98 8.26 -3.54
C THR A 28 -12.37 8.08 -4.09
N ALA A 29 -12.74 6.82 -4.36
CA ALA A 29 -14.09 6.42 -4.72
C ALA A 29 -14.48 5.14 -3.98
N THR A 30 -15.78 4.92 -3.83
CA THR A 30 -16.34 3.68 -3.27
C THR A 30 -17.26 3.05 -4.31
N ALA A 31 -17.20 1.73 -4.44
CA ALA A 31 -17.99 0.99 -5.41
C ALA A 31 -18.39 -0.40 -4.90
N PRO A 32 -19.51 -0.96 -5.36
CA PRO A 32 -19.95 -2.30 -4.95
C PRO A 32 -19.11 -3.38 -5.65
N GLY A 33 -18.31 -4.10 -4.87
CA GLY A 33 -17.42 -5.14 -5.38
C GLY A 33 -16.17 -4.64 -6.11
N LEU A 34 -15.16 -5.52 -6.20
CA LEU A 34 -13.84 -5.21 -6.74
C LEU A 34 -13.85 -4.84 -8.24
N ILE A 35 -14.75 -5.41 -9.03
CA ILE A 35 -14.85 -5.11 -10.47
C ILE A 35 -15.31 -3.66 -10.68
N ALA A 36 -16.33 -3.21 -9.96
CA ALA A 36 -16.80 -1.83 -10.06
C ALA A 36 -15.76 -0.85 -9.50
N ALA A 37 -15.03 -1.23 -8.45
CA ALA A 37 -13.93 -0.43 -7.92
C ALA A 37 -12.78 -0.28 -8.94
N ARG A 38 -12.51 -1.30 -9.75
CA ARG A 38 -11.50 -1.21 -10.83
C ARG A 38 -11.92 -0.21 -11.90
N ASP A 39 -13.19 -0.20 -12.29
CA ASP A 39 -13.73 0.76 -13.25
C ASP A 39 -13.71 2.19 -12.66
N ALA A 40 -14.01 2.35 -11.37
CA ALA A 40 -13.90 3.62 -10.67
C ALA A 40 -12.45 4.13 -10.63
N ALA A 41 -11.47 3.24 -10.46
CA ALA A 41 -10.06 3.61 -10.48
C ALA A 41 -9.64 4.23 -11.82
N ASP A 42 -10.10 3.68 -12.95
CA ASP A 42 -9.81 4.25 -14.27
C ASP A 42 -10.39 5.67 -14.40
N GLN A 43 -11.60 5.91 -13.87
CA GLN A 43 -12.20 7.25 -13.86
C GLN A 43 -11.36 8.23 -13.01
N LEU A 44 -10.92 7.80 -11.82
CA LEU A 44 -10.06 8.62 -10.97
C LEU A 44 -8.71 8.94 -11.61
N VAL A 45 -8.15 8.01 -12.38
CA VAL A 45 -6.90 8.24 -13.14
C VAL A 45 -7.09 9.33 -14.20
N GLU A 46 -8.19 9.28 -14.94
CA GLU A 46 -8.54 10.31 -15.94
C GLU A 46 -8.76 11.68 -15.31
N GLU A 47 -9.35 11.73 -14.11
CA GLU A 47 -9.56 12.97 -13.36
C GLU A 47 -8.24 13.58 -12.83
N LEU A 48 -7.34 12.75 -12.31
CA LEU A 48 -6.06 13.18 -11.73
C LEU A 48 -5.04 13.60 -12.79
N VAL A 49 -4.97 12.85 -13.88
CA VAL A 49 -3.95 13.05 -14.92
C VAL A 49 -4.64 13.02 -16.28
N PRO A 50 -5.33 14.09 -16.70
CA PRO A 50 -6.06 14.10 -17.98
C PRO A 50 -5.11 14.03 -19.19
N GLY A 51 -5.54 13.38 -20.28
CA GLY A 51 -4.81 13.32 -21.57
C GLY A 51 -4.62 11.90 -22.14
N ASP A 52 -3.92 11.76 -23.27
CA ASP A 52 -3.80 10.48 -24.00
C ASP A 52 -2.45 9.74 -23.80
N ASP A 53 -1.58 10.23 -22.90
CA ASP A 53 -0.30 9.57 -22.67
C ASP A 53 -0.48 8.20 -22.00
N VAL A 54 0.31 7.20 -22.44
CA VAL A 54 0.30 5.87 -21.83
C VAL A 54 0.80 5.97 -20.39
N ARG A 55 -0.09 5.66 -19.43
CA ARG A 55 0.19 5.71 -17.99
C ARG A 55 0.40 4.32 -17.43
N THR A 56 1.40 4.18 -16.57
CA THR A 56 1.56 2.98 -15.76
C THR A 56 0.78 3.16 -14.47
N VAL A 57 -0.28 2.37 -14.28
CA VAL A 57 -1.05 2.29 -13.04
C VAL A 57 -0.69 0.99 -12.33
N VAL A 58 -0.27 1.10 -11.08
CA VAL A 58 0.02 -0.06 -10.21
C VAL A 58 -1.18 -0.24 -9.29
N HIS A 59 -1.80 -1.41 -9.35
CA HIS A 59 -2.95 -1.75 -8.51
C HIS A 59 -2.48 -2.57 -7.30
N THR A 60 -2.91 -2.17 -6.11
CA THR A 60 -2.52 -2.82 -4.85
C THR A 60 -3.73 -3.01 -3.94
N LEU A 61 -3.80 -4.12 -3.22
CA LEU A 61 -4.80 -4.34 -2.17
C LEU A 61 -4.07 -4.21 -0.86
N GLU A 62 -4.44 -3.21 -0.06
CA GLU A 62 -3.73 -2.86 1.18
C GLU A 62 -2.19 -2.78 1.00
N GLY A 63 -1.76 -2.22 -0.13
CA GLY A 63 -0.35 -2.07 -0.50
C GLY A 63 0.29 -3.28 -1.20
N ASP A 64 -0.42 -4.39 -1.40
CA ASP A 64 0.09 -5.59 -2.06
C ASP A 64 -0.51 -5.79 -3.46
N ALA A 65 0.34 -5.71 -4.50
CA ALA A 65 -0.05 -5.90 -5.90
C ALA A 65 -0.41 -7.34 -6.26
N TYR A 66 0.21 -8.32 -5.60
CA TYR A 66 -0.08 -9.73 -5.80
C TYR A 66 -1.46 -10.09 -5.24
N GLN A 67 -1.78 -9.57 -4.04
CA GLN A 67 -3.11 -9.73 -3.45
C GLN A 67 -4.20 -9.14 -4.33
N PHE A 68 -4.01 -7.90 -4.81
CA PHE A 68 -4.93 -7.29 -5.76
C PHE A 68 -5.15 -8.16 -7.00
N THR A 69 -4.05 -8.63 -7.62
CA THR A 69 -4.13 -9.43 -8.85
C THR A 69 -4.91 -10.73 -8.62
N SER A 70 -4.66 -11.39 -7.48
CA SER A 70 -5.33 -12.64 -7.12
C SER A 70 -6.83 -12.42 -6.89
N ALA A 71 -7.19 -11.40 -6.12
CA ALA A 71 -8.58 -11.03 -5.85
C ALA A 71 -9.32 -10.62 -7.14
N TYR A 72 -8.71 -9.78 -7.97
CA TYR A 72 -9.32 -9.32 -9.22
C TYR A 72 -9.61 -10.49 -10.18
N LEU A 73 -8.67 -11.42 -10.33
CA LEU A 73 -8.88 -12.62 -11.14
C LEU A 73 -9.92 -13.57 -10.55
N ALA A 74 -10.02 -13.67 -9.21
CA ALA A 74 -11.08 -14.45 -8.56
C ALA A 74 -12.47 -13.85 -8.85
N ALA A 75 -12.63 -12.54 -8.62
CA ALA A 75 -13.85 -11.80 -8.88
C ALA A 75 -14.28 -11.89 -10.35
N ARG A 76 -13.33 -11.76 -11.29
CA ARG A 76 -13.63 -11.83 -12.73
C ARG A 76 -14.11 -13.22 -13.18
N LEU A 77 -13.71 -14.27 -12.48
CA LEU A 77 -14.12 -15.65 -12.74
C LEU A 77 -15.43 -16.02 -12.02
N GLY A 78 -16.06 -15.07 -11.32
CA GLY A 78 -17.25 -15.34 -10.52
C GLY A 78 -17.00 -16.33 -9.38
N ARG A 79 -15.74 -16.49 -8.98
CA ARG A 79 -15.40 -17.23 -7.77
C ARG A 79 -15.63 -16.30 -6.58
N PRO A 80 -16.15 -16.82 -5.45
CA PRO A 80 -16.19 -16.02 -4.24
C PRO A 80 -14.79 -15.50 -3.97
N ASP A 81 -14.69 -14.22 -3.60
CA ASP A 81 -13.43 -13.60 -3.22
C ASP A 81 -12.75 -14.54 -2.22
N ALA A 82 -11.51 -14.94 -2.53
CA ALA A 82 -10.70 -15.57 -1.52
C ALA A 82 -10.53 -14.49 -0.46
N ASP A 83 -11.21 -14.67 0.69
CA ASP A 83 -11.07 -13.84 1.88
C ASP A 83 -9.58 -13.51 2.00
N PRO A 84 -9.19 -12.21 2.02
CA PRO A 84 -7.79 -11.84 2.01
C PRO A 84 -7.11 -12.57 3.17
N GLU A 85 -6.29 -13.57 2.84
CA GLU A 85 -5.48 -14.25 3.84
C GLU A 85 -4.60 -13.14 4.44
N PRO A 86 -4.67 -12.89 5.76
CA PRO A 86 -4.08 -11.71 6.35
C PRO A 86 -2.62 -11.65 5.93
N ALA A 87 -2.25 -10.58 5.22
CA ALA A 87 -0.88 -10.32 4.84
C ALA A 87 -0.04 -10.48 6.10
N ALA A 88 0.91 -11.42 6.07
CA ALA A 88 1.85 -11.61 7.15
C ALA A 88 2.43 -10.23 7.47
N GLY A 89 2.11 -9.72 8.66
CA GLY A 89 2.35 -8.33 9.04
C GLY A 89 3.82 -7.91 8.87
N PRO A 90 4.12 -6.61 9.03
CA PRO A 90 5.46 -6.09 8.80
C PRO A 90 6.50 -6.95 9.51
N LYS A 91 7.43 -7.52 8.74
CA LYS A 91 8.58 -8.23 9.28
C LYS A 91 9.23 -7.29 10.31
N PRO A 92 9.44 -7.73 11.56
CA PRO A 92 10.01 -6.87 12.59
C PRO A 92 11.27 -6.23 12.05
N ALA A 93 11.32 -4.90 12.09
CA ALA A 93 12.54 -4.16 11.86
C ALA A 93 13.60 -4.75 12.79
N ASP A 94 14.75 -5.13 12.23
CA ASP A 94 15.90 -5.59 12.97
C ASP A 94 16.16 -4.58 14.11
N PRO A 95 16.20 -5.00 15.39
CA PRO A 95 16.35 -4.06 16.48
C PRO A 95 17.67 -3.32 16.29
N ALA A 96 17.57 -1.99 16.20
CA ALA A 96 18.71 -1.09 16.10
C ALA A 96 19.81 -1.50 17.11
N PRO A 97 21.08 -1.51 16.71
CA PRO A 97 22.16 -1.91 17.60
C PRO A 97 22.12 -1.03 18.86
N ARG A 98 22.02 -1.70 20.02
CA ARG A 98 22.02 -1.02 21.32
C ARG A 98 23.25 -0.13 21.40
N PRO A 99 23.13 1.14 21.82
CA PRO A 99 24.29 1.97 22.04
C PRO A 99 25.19 1.29 23.08
N ARG A 100 26.46 1.07 22.70
CA ARG A 100 27.50 0.58 23.60
C ARG A 100 27.59 1.56 24.75
N ALA A 101 27.12 1.15 25.92
CA ALA A 101 27.28 1.93 27.15
C ALA A 101 28.76 2.27 27.31
N ALA A 102 29.04 3.57 27.34
CA ALA A 102 30.36 4.11 27.62
C ALA A 102 30.87 3.52 28.94
N ALA A 103 32.09 2.98 28.91
CA ALA A 103 32.78 2.52 30.11
C ALA A 103 32.92 3.72 31.07
N PRO A 104 32.64 3.55 32.37
CA PRO A 104 32.82 4.63 33.33
C PRO A 104 34.31 4.94 33.49
N VAL A 105 34.67 6.21 33.24
CA VAL A 105 35.90 6.82 33.73
C VAL A 105 35.93 6.63 35.25
N ARG A 106 36.94 5.91 35.75
CA ARG A 106 37.27 5.93 37.17
C ARG A 106 38.33 7.01 37.37
N GLU A 107 37.88 8.18 37.78
CA GLU A 107 38.73 9.15 38.46
C GLU A 107 38.51 8.97 39.97
N ALA A 108 39.56 8.58 40.69
CA ALA A 108 39.62 8.65 42.15
C ALA A 108 40.97 9.26 42.51
N ALA A 109 40.91 10.38 43.19
CA ALA A 109 42.02 11.26 43.53
C ALA A 109 42.83 10.78 44.76
N THR A 110 44.11 11.19 44.77
CA THR A 110 44.97 11.56 45.91
C THR A 110 45.35 10.56 47.01
N GLY A 111 46.66 10.46 47.24
CA GLY A 111 47.23 10.26 48.58
C GLY A 111 48.58 9.54 48.61
N SER A 112 49.68 10.29 48.68
CA SER A 112 50.74 10.08 49.69
C SER A 112 51.68 11.27 49.79
#